data_AF-A0A0L8K978-F1
#
_entry.id   AF-A0A0L8K978-F1
#
_cell.length_a   1.000
_cell.length_b   1.000
_cell.length_c   1.000
_cell.angle_alpha   90.00
_cell.angle_beta   90.00
_cell.angle_gamma   90.00
#
_symmetry.space_group_name_H-M   'P 1'
#
loop_
_entity.id
_entity.type
_entity.pdbx_description
1 polymer ?
#
loop_
_entity_poly.entity_id
_entity_poly.type
_entity_poly.pdbx_seq_one_letter_code
_entity_poly.pdbx_strand_id
1 'polypeptide(L)'
;MQRSEVPADARFFGLGGRSAGPRLRDGSYRLWNTDPQGRFAPGDDPLYITMPVQFVVSDAGTHLAFHDNSWEGRVTLAEGEEGAGSGHDRPGSVEVRMAGGPLRCWVVVGTPAR
;
A
#
# COMPACT_ATOMS: atom_id res chain seq x y z
N MET A 1 -2.79 -10.98 -10.34
CA MET A 1 -2.33 -10.79 -8.94
C MET A 1 -0.83 -10.58 -8.97
N GLN A 2 -0.31 -9.63 -8.19
CA GLN A 2 1.11 -9.40 -7.95
C GLN A 2 1.35 -9.46 -6.43
N ARG A 3 2.43 -10.11 -6.01
CA ARG A 3 2.89 -10.12 -4.61
C ARG A 3 4.36 -9.69 -4.59
N SER A 4 4.70 -8.85 -3.62
CA SER A 4 6.07 -8.39 -3.36
C SER A 4 6.37 -8.51 -1.87
N GLU A 5 7.62 -8.83 -1.54
CA GLU A 5 8.15 -8.72 -0.18
C GLU A 5 8.82 -7.36 0.00
N VAL A 6 8.78 -6.85 1.23
CA VAL A 6 9.44 -5.60 1.62
C VAL A 6 10.27 -5.83 2.89
N PRO A 7 11.28 -4.99 3.17
CA PRO A 7 12.05 -5.07 4.40
C PRO A 7 11.16 -5.09 5.66
N ALA A 8 11.68 -5.66 6.74
CA ALA A 8 10.90 -5.87 7.98
C ALA A 8 10.44 -4.55 8.63
N ASP A 9 11.24 -3.50 8.48
CA ASP A 9 11.01 -2.16 8.98
C ASP A 9 10.15 -1.30 8.03
N ALA A 10 9.76 -1.84 6.87
CA ALA A 10 9.03 -1.10 5.85
C ALA A 10 7.69 -0.55 6.35
N ARG A 11 7.36 0.68 5.93
CA ARG A 11 6.13 1.41 6.24
C ARG A 11 5.43 1.86 4.97
N PHE A 12 4.11 1.78 4.97
CA PHE A 12 3.29 1.98 3.78
C PHE A 12 2.49 3.29 3.83
N PHE A 13 2.39 3.96 2.68
CA PHE A 13 1.67 5.22 2.50
C PHE A 13 0.98 5.26 1.13
N GLY A 14 0.05 6.21 0.95
CA GLY A 14 -0.58 6.50 -0.34
C GLY A 14 -1.98 5.90 -0.50
N LEU A 15 -2.27 5.33 -1.67
CA LEU A 15 -3.55 4.78 -2.10
C LEU A 15 -4.72 5.79 -2.19
N GLY A 16 -4.42 7.09 -2.22
CA GLY A 16 -5.41 8.17 -2.32
C GLY A 16 -5.91 8.68 -0.96
N GLY A 17 -7.12 9.24 -0.95
CA GLY A 17 -7.75 9.73 0.28
C GLY A 17 -8.20 8.56 1.15
N ARG A 18 -7.38 8.18 2.13
CA ARG A 18 -7.73 7.14 3.12
C ARG A 18 -8.19 7.79 4.42
N SER A 19 -9.27 7.26 4.97
CA SER A 19 -9.88 7.77 6.20
C SER A 19 -8.99 7.57 7.44
N ALA A 20 -8.07 6.59 7.39
CA ALA A 20 -7.12 6.25 8.44
C ALA A 20 -5.88 7.19 8.51
N GLY A 21 -5.81 8.21 7.65
CA GLY A 21 -4.64 9.09 7.55
C GLY A 21 -3.56 8.57 6.58
N PRO A 22 -2.40 9.23 6.52
CA PRO A 22 -1.41 8.97 5.47
C PRO A 22 -0.67 7.63 5.61
N ARG A 23 -0.50 7.11 6.84
CA ARG A 23 0.16 5.83 7.10
C ARG A 23 -0.85 4.69 7.01
N LEU A 24 -0.56 3.72 6.17
CA LEU A 24 -1.34 2.50 6.00
C LEU A 24 -0.77 1.40 6.91
N ARG A 25 -1.64 0.75 7.67
CA ARG A 25 -1.31 -0.40 8.53
C ARG A 25 -1.65 -1.71 7.84
N ASP A 26 -1.40 -2.81 8.52
CA ASP A 26 -1.93 -4.12 8.15
C ASP A 26 -3.41 -4.04 7.81
N GLY A 27 -3.78 -4.63 6.68
CA GLY A 27 -5.15 -4.60 6.23
C GLY A 27 -5.31 -4.66 4.74
N SER A 28 -6.56 -4.46 4.31
CA SER A 28 -6.95 -4.59 2.92
C SER A 28 -7.68 -3.35 2.43
N TYR A 29 -7.10 -2.69 1.44
CA TYR A 29 -7.51 -1.39 0.92
C TYR A 29 -8.10 -1.57 -0.47
N ARG A 30 -9.39 -1.25 -0.61
CA ARG A 30 -10.08 -1.29 -1.91
C ARG A 30 -9.61 -0.15 -2.81
N LEU A 31 -9.33 -0.46 -4.07
CA LEU A 31 -9.05 0.47 -5.14
C LEU A 31 -10.31 0.62 -5.98
N TRP A 32 -11.17 1.54 -5.57
CA TRP A 32 -12.39 1.89 -6.27
C TRP A 32 -12.85 3.27 -5.83
N ASN A 33 -13.21 4.15 -6.76
CA ASN A 33 -13.82 5.43 -6.41
C ASN A 33 -15.27 5.20 -6.01
N THR A 34 -15.65 5.64 -4.82
CA THR A 34 -17.05 5.59 -4.34
C THR A 34 -17.44 6.96 -3.81
N ASP A 35 -18.68 7.39 -4.07
CA ASP A 35 -19.28 8.57 -3.45
C ASP A 35 -20.05 8.12 -2.19
N PRO A 36 -19.53 8.37 -0.97
CA PRO A 36 -20.22 8.01 0.26
C PRO A 36 -21.50 8.84 0.54
N GLN A 37 -21.87 9.81 -0.30
CA GLN A 37 -23.08 10.64 -0.18
C GLN A 37 -23.26 11.31 1.20
N GLY A 38 -22.19 11.85 1.78
CA GLY A 38 -22.29 12.50 3.10
C GLY A 38 -20.95 12.83 3.77
N ARG A 39 -21.01 13.11 5.08
CA ARG A 39 -19.80 13.24 5.91
C ARG A 39 -19.17 11.85 6.10
N PHE A 40 -17.86 11.73 5.90
CA PHE A 40 -17.11 10.50 6.15
C PHE A 40 -16.47 10.51 7.55
N ALA A 41 -16.33 9.33 8.14
CA ALA A 41 -15.68 9.07 9.42
C ALA A 41 -14.41 8.22 9.23
N PRO A 42 -13.54 8.12 10.25
CA PRO A 42 -12.44 7.15 10.24
C PRO A 42 -12.97 5.73 10.01
N GLY A 43 -12.45 5.03 8.99
CA GLY A 43 -12.90 3.70 8.57
C GLY A 43 -13.82 3.69 7.35
N ASP A 44 -14.37 4.84 6.94
CA ASP A 44 -15.20 4.95 5.74
C ASP A 44 -14.33 4.95 4.47
N ASP A 45 -13.97 3.75 4.02
CA ASP A 45 -13.19 3.50 2.82
C ASP A 45 -13.98 2.62 1.82
N PRO A 46 -13.88 2.87 0.50
CA PRO A 46 -13.03 3.88 -0.16
C PRO A 46 -13.73 5.24 -0.37
N LEU A 47 -12.95 6.32 -0.41
CA LEU A 47 -13.43 7.70 -0.66
C LEU A 47 -13.39 8.09 -2.15
N TYR A 48 -13.80 9.32 -2.45
CA TYR A 48 -13.98 9.89 -3.81
C TYR A 48 -12.78 9.71 -4.76
N ILE A 49 -11.56 9.75 -4.24
CA ILE A 49 -10.32 9.65 -5.03
C ILE A 49 -9.45 8.52 -4.47
N THR A 50 -9.43 7.40 -5.17
CA THR A 50 -8.37 6.41 -5.08
C THR A 50 -7.31 6.75 -6.12
N MET A 51 -6.07 6.96 -5.66
CA MET A 51 -4.91 7.07 -6.54
C MET A 51 -4.10 5.79 -6.33
N PRO A 52 -3.93 4.91 -7.33
CA PRO A 52 -3.32 3.59 -7.14
C PRO A 52 -1.78 3.69 -7.06
N VAL A 53 -1.32 4.58 -6.19
CA VAL A 53 0.08 4.89 -5.90
C VAL A 53 0.37 4.45 -4.47
N GLN A 54 1.28 3.51 -4.30
CA GLN A 54 1.81 3.09 -3.00
C GLN A 54 3.20 3.66 -2.83
N PHE A 55 3.50 4.20 -1.65
CA PHE A 55 4.84 4.59 -1.26
C PHE A 55 5.30 3.75 -0.07
N VAL A 56 6.46 3.12 -0.21
CA VAL A 56 7.06 2.25 0.80
C VAL A 56 8.38 2.86 1.24
N VAL A 57 8.53 2.99 2.56
CA VAL A 57 9.73 3.56 3.18
C VAL A 57 10.33 2.52 4.11
N SER A 58 11.62 2.24 3.94
CA SER A 58 12.44 1.45 4.85
C SER A 58 13.82 2.09 4.98
N ASP A 59 14.55 1.72 6.02
CA ASP A 59 15.94 2.11 6.25
C ASP A 59 16.82 1.74 5.07
N ALA A 60 16.61 0.56 4.47
CA ALA A 60 17.40 0.08 3.33
C ALA A 60 17.05 0.79 2.00
N GLY A 61 15.93 1.49 1.91
CA GLY A 61 15.48 2.11 0.66
C GLY A 61 14.02 2.54 0.67
N THR A 62 13.69 3.46 -0.24
CA THR A 62 12.32 3.90 -0.48
C THR A 62 11.91 3.56 -1.91
N HIS A 63 10.64 3.28 -2.14
CA HIS A 63 10.10 3.16 -3.49
C HIS A 63 8.65 3.59 -3.58
N LEU A 64 8.27 4.12 -4.73
CA LEU A 64 6.90 4.39 -5.12
C LEU A 64 6.49 3.42 -6.21
N ALA A 65 5.39 2.70 -6.01
CA ALA A 65 4.78 1.84 -7.00
C ALA A 65 3.45 2.44 -7.48
N PHE A 66 3.31 2.65 -8.79
CA PHE A 66 2.06 3.04 -9.42
C PHE A 66 1.50 1.87 -10.22
N HIS A 67 0.27 1.46 -9.89
CA HIS A 67 -0.46 0.43 -10.62
C HIS A 67 -1.40 1.09 -11.63
N ASP A 68 -1.01 1.07 -12.91
CA ASP A 68 -1.80 1.59 -14.02
C ASP A 68 -2.86 0.55 -14.44
N ASN A 69 -3.96 0.52 -13.68
CA ASN A 69 -5.12 -0.31 -13.95
C ASN A 69 -6.38 0.35 -13.37
N SER A 70 -7.40 0.53 -14.20
CA SER A 70 -8.67 1.20 -13.87
C SER A 70 -9.77 0.27 -13.36
N TRP A 71 -9.52 -1.03 -13.29
CA TRP A 71 -10.49 -2.01 -12.78
C TRP A 71 -10.54 -1.96 -11.26
N GLU A 72 -11.64 -2.45 -10.69
CA GLU A 72 -11.74 -2.65 -9.26
C GLU A 72 -10.56 -3.50 -8.77
N GLY A 73 -9.91 -3.02 -7.71
CA GLY A 73 -8.76 -3.68 -7.15
C GLY A 73 -8.73 -3.68 -5.63
N ARG A 74 -7.72 -4.36 -5.11
CA ARG A 74 -7.43 -4.48 -3.68
C ARG A 74 -5.93 -4.55 -3.46
N VAL A 75 -5.45 -3.74 -2.54
CA VAL A 75 -4.09 -3.82 -2.00
C VAL A 75 -4.17 -4.41 -0.59
N THR A 76 -3.46 -5.49 -0.33
CA THR A 76 -3.38 -6.08 1.01
C THR A 76 -1.95 -5.93 1.53
N LEU A 77 -1.83 -5.38 2.73
CA LEU A 77 -0.56 -5.03 3.37
C LEU A 77 -0.36 -5.88 4.63
N ALA A 78 0.88 -6.32 4.81
CA ALA A 78 1.37 -6.85 6.07
C ALA A 78 2.73 -6.19 6.37
N GLU A 79 2.82 -5.47 7.50
CA GLU A 79 4.05 -4.95 8.08
C GLU A 79 4.95 -6.13 8.45
N GLY A 80 6.26 -5.96 8.24
CA GLY A 80 7.23 -6.93 8.71
C GLY A 80 7.54 -6.74 10.19
N GLU A 81 8.39 -7.61 10.72
CA GLU A 81 8.82 -7.58 12.11
C GLU A 81 10.33 -7.73 12.22
N GLU A 82 10.99 -6.72 12.78
CA GLU A 82 12.42 -6.78 13.08
C GLU A 82 12.67 -7.73 14.25
N GLY A 83 13.68 -8.60 14.13
CA GLY A 83 14.03 -9.58 15.15
C GLY A 83 14.68 -8.99 16.42
N ALA A 84 14.94 -7.68 16.42
CA ALA A 84 15.52 -6.90 17.53
C ALA A 84 16.81 -7.54 18.12
N GLY A 85 17.60 -8.23 17.29
CA GLY A 85 18.82 -8.93 17.71
C GLY A 85 18.61 -10.29 18.40
N SER A 86 17.36 -10.72 18.58
CA SER A 86 16.99 -12.00 19.22
C SER A 86 16.49 -13.06 18.23
N GLY A 87 16.26 -12.69 16.97
CA GLY A 87 15.79 -13.58 15.91
C GLY A 87 16.01 -12.99 14.52
N HIS A 88 15.61 -13.73 13.50
CA HIS A 88 15.63 -13.24 12.13
C HIS A 88 14.49 -12.25 11.88
N ASP A 89 14.80 -11.21 11.11
CA ASP A 89 13.79 -10.30 10.57
C ASP A 89 12.78 -11.06 9.72
N ARG A 90 11.50 -10.74 9.89
CA ARG A 90 10.41 -11.25 9.06
C ARG A 90 10.00 -10.16 8.06
N PRO A 91 10.08 -10.43 6.74
CA PRO A 91 9.73 -9.43 5.74
C PRO A 91 8.24 -9.09 5.80
N GLY A 92 7.92 -7.85 5.48
CA GLY A 92 6.55 -7.45 5.19
C GLY A 92 6.13 -7.91 3.79
N SER A 93 4.85 -7.77 3.46
CA SER A 93 4.36 -8.07 2.12
C SER A 93 3.31 -7.10 1.61
N VAL A 94 3.31 -6.94 0.29
CA VAL A 94 2.29 -6.20 -0.46
C VAL A 94 1.69 -7.16 -1.47
N GLU A 95 0.37 -7.23 -1.50
CA GLU A 95 -0.37 -7.97 -2.51
C GLU A 95 -1.33 -7.05 -3.25
N VAL A 96 -1.30 -7.10 -4.58
CA VAL A 96 -2.21 -6.35 -5.46
C VAL A 96 -3.03 -7.31 -6.31
N ARG A 97 -4.35 -7.21 -6.19
CA ARG A 97 -5.31 -7.96 -6.99
C ARG A 97 -6.23 -6.99 -7.72
N MET A 98 -6.43 -7.23 -9.01
CA MET A 98 -7.36 -6.49 -9.87
C MET A 98 -8.40 -7.47 -10.40
N ALA A 99 -9.65 -7.03 -10.51
CA ALA A 99 -10.75 -7.83 -11.05
C ALA A 99 -10.63 -8.04 -12.57
N GLY A 100 -9.85 -7.21 -13.25
CA GLY A 100 -9.58 -7.34 -14.68
C GLY A 100 -8.49 -6.39 -15.18
N GLY A 101 -8.37 -6.30 -16.50
CA GLY A 101 -7.38 -5.46 -17.18
C GLY A 101 -5.93 -5.93 -17.00
N PRO A 102 -5.00 -5.39 -17.82
CA PRO A 102 -3.58 -5.63 -17.61
C PRO A 102 -3.10 -4.95 -16.33
N LEU A 103 -2.32 -5.63 -15.49
CA LEU A 103 -1.66 -5.02 -14.35
C LEU A 103 -0.29 -4.49 -14.78
N ARG A 104 -0.22 -3.21 -15.15
CA ARG A 104 1.04 -2.51 -15.44
C ARG A 104 1.52 -1.83 -14.17
N CYS A 105 2.80 -2.00 -13.85
CA CYS A 105 3.41 -1.49 -12.64
C CYS A 105 4.64 -0.65 -13.00
N TRP A 106 4.65 0.59 -12.53
CA TRP A 106 5.81 1.48 -12.62
C TRP A 106 6.40 1.66 -11.24
N VAL A 107 7.71 1.48 -11.10
CA VAL A 107 8.42 1.61 -9.83
C VAL A 107 9.45 2.72 -9.96
N VAL A 108 9.39 3.68 -9.02
CA VAL A 108 10.41 4.72 -8.85
C VAL A 108 11.14 4.43 -7.56
N VAL A 109 12.45 4.22 -7.64
CA VAL A 109 13.31 3.92 -6.50
C VAL A 109 13.89 5.22 -5.94
N GLY A 110 13.85 5.38 -4.63
CA GLY A 110 14.45 6.50 -3.91
C GLY A 110 15.60 6.05 -3.01
N THR A 111 16.21 7.01 -2.31
CA THR A 111 17.31 6.75 -1.39
C THR A 111 16.83 5.99 -0.14
N PRO A 112 17.75 5.35 0.60
CA PRO A 112 17.57 4.98 2.00
C PRO A 112 16.94 6.10 2.83
N ALA A 113 16.12 5.73 3.82
CA ALA A 113 15.45 6.67 4.72
C ALA A 113 16.28 7.04 5.97
N ARG A 114 17.47 6.44 6.11
CA ARG A 114 18.42 6.65 7.21
C ARG A 114 19.80 7.03 6.67
#